data_AF-A0A0S8JCL6-F1
#
_entry.id   AF-A0A0S8JCL6-F1
#
_cell.length_a   1.000
_cell.length_b   1.000
_cell.length_c   1.000
_cell.angle_alpha   90.00
_cell.angle_beta   90.00
_cell.angle_gamma   90.00
#
_symmetry.space_group_name_H-M   'P 1'
#
loop_
_entity.id
_entity.type
_entity.pdbx_description
1 polymer ?
#
loop_
_entity_poly.entity_id
_entity_poly.type
_entity_poly.pdbx_seq_one_letter_code
_entity_poly.pdbx_strand_id
1 'polypeptide(L)'
;MLGFFAAGPAAANGQATTKAFPRVQVVPLPDGRASFQFDGTEKLRYHYAKRHTRPFWFPLIGPAGRPLTRITHPHDPNGHSHHKSIWIAHHDVNGLDFWSDSTRTRIVHEAVVRYDDGPDAASMTVRNCWLDGDGRRVLAETRTTRLIPLRDGELFVDIELTFTATDGSVTFG
;
A
#
# COMPACT_ATOMS: atom_id res chain seq x y z
N MET A 1 -21.56 69.30 23.59
CA MET A 1 -20.86 68.89 22.35
C MET A 1 -20.06 67.66 22.71
N LEU A 2 -20.47 66.49 22.20
CA LEU A 2 -19.98 65.16 22.60
C LEU A 2 -18.55 64.92 22.09
N GLY A 3 -17.69 64.35 22.95
CA GLY A 3 -16.40 63.80 22.57
C GLY A 3 -16.55 62.36 22.08
N PHE A 4 -15.92 62.03 20.96
CA PHE A 4 -15.82 60.66 20.44
C PHE A 4 -14.43 60.10 20.76
N PHE A 5 -14.38 59.04 21.58
CA PHE A 5 -13.21 58.16 21.65
C PHE A 5 -13.38 57.04 20.61
N ALA A 6 -12.47 56.97 19.64
CA ALA A 6 -12.39 55.85 18.72
C ALA A 6 -11.58 54.72 19.38
N ALA A 7 -12.24 53.62 19.74
CA ALA A 7 -11.57 52.38 20.12
C ALA A 7 -11.01 51.71 18.85
N GLY A 8 -9.69 51.56 18.77
CA GLY A 8 -9.03 50.80 17.70
C GLY A 8 -9.36 49.30 17.81
N PRO A 9 -9.38 48.55 16.69
CA PRO A 9 -9.69 47.14 16.74
C PRO A 9 -8.54 46.38 17.42
N ALA A 10 -8.87 45.57 18.41
CA ALA A 10 -7.93 44.62 18.98
C ALA A 10 -7.64 43.54 17.92
N ALA A 11 -6.39 43.44 17.49
CA ALA A 11 -5.94 42.36 16.62
C ALA A 11 -6.02 41.04 17.41
N ALA A 12 -6.97 40.18 17.04
CA ALA A 12 -7.01 38.81 17.51
C ALA A 12 -5.84 38.05 16.87
N ASN A 13 -4.77 37.82 17.64
CA ASN A 13 -3.68 36.92 17.27
C ASN A 13 -4.19 35.47 17.35
N GLY A 14 -4.94 35.03 16.33
CA GLY A 14 -5.15 33.63 16.08
C GLY A 14 -3.85 33.01 15.57
N GLN A 15 -3.08 32.39 16.45
CA GLN A 15 -1.96 31.54 16.03
C GLN A 15 -2.55 30.41 15.19
N ALA A 16 -2.38 30.50 13.87
CA ALA A 16 -2.61 29.37 12.98
C ALA A 16 -1.65 28.26 13.40
N THR A 17 -2.16 27.23 14.06
CA THR A 17 -1.41 26.01 14.31
C THR A 17 -1.15 25.38 12.94
N THR A 18 0.08 25.54 12.43
CA THR A 18 0.54 24.82 11.25
C THR A 18 0.30 23.34 11.50
N LYS A 19 -0.60 22.72 10.73
CA LYS A 19 -0.88 21.29 10.79
C LYS A 19 0.45 20.56 10.59
N ALA A 20 0.95 19.93 11.65
CA ALA A 20 2.19 19.18 11.60
C ALA A 20 2.07 18.10 10.52
N PHE A 21 3.14 17.90 9.76
CA PHE A 21 3.20 16.81 8.80
C PHE A 21 3.01 15.47 9.54
N PRO A 22 2.17 14.55 9.04
CA PRO A 22 1.97 13.27 9.70
C PRO A 22 3.30 12.53 9.85
N ARG A 23 3.52 11.94 11.04
CA ARG A 23 4.72 11.15 11.31
C ARG A 23 4.75 9.86 10.51
N VAL A 24 3.59 9.24 10.33
CA VAL A 24 3.41 8.06 9.49
C VAL A 24 2.51 8.45 8.33
N GLN A 25 2.94 8.15 7.11
CA GLN A 25 2.22 8.55 5.91
C GLN A 25 2.39 7.55 4.76
N VAL A 26 1.47 7.58 3.81
CA VAL A 26 1.59 6.90 2.52
C VAL A 26 1.69 7.92 1.40
N VAL A 27 2.86 8.02 0.79
CA VAL A 27 3.16 8.97 -0.28
C VAL A 27 3.02 8.28 -1.64
N PRO A 28 2.08 8.69 -2.51
CA PRO A 28 2.02 8.21 -3.88
C PRO A 28 3.30 8.56 -4.64
N LEU A 29 3.82 7.62 -5.42
CA LEU A 29 5.01 7.78 -6.24
C LEU A 29 4.68 7.55 -7.72
N PRO A 30 5.47 8.12 -8.65
CA PRO A 30 5.36 7.79 -10.07
C PRO A 30 5.49 6.29 -10.31
N ASP A 31 4.98 5.85 -11.45
CA ASP A 31 5.13 4.48 -11.95
C ASP A 31 4.39 3.42 -11.12
N GLY A 32 3.20 3.77 -10.61
CA GLY A 32 2.32 2.85 -9.90
C GLY A 32 2.95 2.34 -8.61
N ARG A 33 3.42 3.26 -7.76
CA ARG A 33 4.07 2.95 -6.49
C ARG A 33 3.51 3.81 -5.37
N ALA A 34 3.57 3.32 -4.14
CA ALA A 34 3.25 4.09 -2.95
C ALA A 34 4.25 3.79 -1.83
N SER A 35 4.80 4.83 -1.22
CA SER A 35 5.84 4.77 -0.19
C SER A 35 5.20 4.96 1.18
N PHE A 36 5.26 3.95 2.03
CA PHE A 36 4.90 4.05 3.43
C PHE A 36 6.12 4.54 4.20
N GLN A 37 5.98 5.67 4.86
CA GLN A 37 7.06 6.37 5.52
C GLN A 37 6.78 6.54 7.00
N PHE A 38 7.86 6.52 7.79
CA PHE A 38 7.86 6.89 9.19
C PHE A 38 8.96 7.91 9.43
N ASP A 39 8.59 9.07 10.00
CA ASP A 39 9.46 10.23 10.22
C ASP A 39 10.27 10.58 8.94
N GLY A 40 9.57 10.63 7.79
CA GLY A 40 10.13 10.97 6.47
C GLY A 40 11.00 9.88 5.82
N THR A 41 11.20 8.73 6.49
CA THR A 41 12.00 7.63 5.96
C THR A 41 11.11 6.51 5.43
N GLU A 42 11.34 6.07 4.18
CA GLU A 42 10.62 4.93 3.61
C GLU A 42 10.90 3.64 4.40
N LYS A 43 9.82 2.96 4.78
CA LYS A 43 9.86 1.68 5.49
C LYS A 43 9.30 0.53 4.67
N LEU A 44 8.27 0.81 3.86
CA LEU A 44 7.62 -0.16 3.01
C LEU A 44 7.20 0.52 1.71
N ARG A 45 7.26 -0.18 0.58
CA ARG A 45 6.75 0.38 -0.69
C ARG A 45 5.89 -0.61 -1.43
N TYR A 46 4.68 -0.21 -1.76
CA TYR A 46 3.76 -0.97 -2.60
C TYR A 46 4.00 -0.68 -4.08
N HIS A 47 4.05 -1.72 -4.92
CA HIS A 47 4.18 -1.65 -6.37
C HIS A 47 2.96 -2.28 -7.02
N TYR A 48 2.33 -1.55 -7.94
CA TYR A 48 1.06 -1.94 -8.54
C TYR A 48 0.94 -1.55 -10.02
N ALA A 49 2.06 -1.24 -10.68
CA ALA A 49 2.07 -0.97 -12.12
C ALA A 49 1.57 -2.18 -12.92
N LYS A 50 0.80 -1.92 -13.98
CA LYS A 50 0.20 -2.93 -14.87
C LYS A 50 1.21 -3.81 -15.63
N ARG A 51 2.52 -3.55 -15.55
CA ARG A 51 3.54 -4.46 -16.10
C ARG A 51 3.81 -5.66 -15.20
N HIS A 52 3.44 -5.59 -13.92
CA HIS A 52 3.63 -6.68 -12.97
C HIS A 52 2.45 -7.67 -13.05
N THR A 53 2.73 -8.96 -12.87
CA THR A 53 1.72 -10.02 -12.81
C THR A 53 0.77 -9.86 -11.62
N ARG A 54 1.30 -9.33 -10.51
CA ARG A 54 0.60 -9.06 -9.26
C ARG A 54 1.28 -7.92 -8.48
N PRO A 55 0.54 -7.19 -7.61
CA PRO A 55 1.15 -6.21 -6.73
C PRO A 55 2.01 -6.87 -5.66
N PHE A 56 3.02 -6.15 -5.22
CA PHE A 56 3.96 -6.62 -4.20
C PHE A 56 4.50 -5.45 -3.38
N TRP A 57 5.14 -5.73 -2.25
CA TRP A 57 5.82 -4.73 -1.45
C TRP A 57 7.32 -4.94 -1.43
N PHE A 58 8.07 -3.91 -1.82
CA PHE A 58 9.52 -3.85 -1.71
C PHE A 58 10.04 -2.41 -1.88
N PRO A 59 11.00 -1.94 -1.08
CA PRO A 59 11.63 -2.66 0.02
C PRO A 59 10.73 -2.75 1.25
N LEU A 60 11.02 -3.70 2.14
CA LEU A 60 10.66 -3.64 3.55
C LEU A 60 11.95 -3.37 4.33
N ILE A 61 12.09 -2.17 4.90
CA ILE A 61 13.29 -1.71 5.60
C ILE A 61 13.14 -2.01 7.09
N GLY A 62 14.04 -2.83 7.62
CA GLY A 62 14.07 -3.16 9.05
C GLY A 62 14.72 -2.07 9.91
N PRO A 63 14.79 -2.28 11.24
CA PRO A 63 15.32 -1.31 12.20
C PRO A 63 16.77 -0.88 11.92
N ALA A 64 17.58 -1.77 11.34
CA ALA A 64 18.97 -1.50 10.95
C ALA A 64 19.12 -0.64 9.68
N GLY A 65 18.02 -0.12 9.12
CA GLY A 65 18.05 0.70 7.90
C GLY A 65 18.34 -0.08 6.61
N ARG A 66 18.23 -1.41 6.64
CA ARG A 66 18.50 -2.30 5.50
C ARG A 66 17.24 -3.07 5.09
N PRO A 67 17.08 -3.43 3.81
CA PRO A 67 16.01 -4.32 3.39
C PRO A 67 16.06 -5.67 4.12
N LEU A 68 14.93 -6.09 4.71
CA LEU A 68 14.76 -7.40 5.34
C LEU A 68 14.63 -8.53 4.31
N THR A 69 14.21 -8.17 3.10
CA THR A 69 13.94 -9.09 2.00
C THR A 69 14.69 -8.61 0.76
N ARG A 70 14.75 -9.44 -0.27
CA ARG A 70 15.41 -9.15 -1.55
C ARG A 70 14.44 -9.32 -2.71
N ILE A 71 14.77 -8.73 -3.86
CA ILE A 71 14.17 -9.07 -5.16
C ILE A 71 15.12 -10.03 -5.86
N THR A 72 14.57 -11.06 -6.51
CA THR A 72 15.24 -12.08 -7.35
C THR A 72 16.19 -13.03 -6.61
N HIS A 73 16.65 -14.07 -7.32
CA HIS A 73 17.71 -14.96 -6.88
C HIS A 73 18.99 -14.70 -7.70
N PRO A 74 20.14 -14.33 -7.09
CA PRO A 74 21.34 -13.92 -7.81
C PRO A 74 21.92 -14.97 -8.77
N HIS A 75 21.69 -16.25 -8.47
CA HIS A 75 22.22 -17.38 -9.25
C HIS A 75 21.17 -18.05 -10.14
N ASP A 76 19.92 -17.62 -10.08
CA ASP A 76 18.84 -18.15 -10.94
C ASP A 76 17.70 -17.11 -11.09
N PRO A 77 17.94 -16.05 -11.88
CA PRO A 77 16.99 -14.96 -12.03
C PRO A 77 15.70 -15.37 -12.74
N ASN A 78 15.70 -16.49 -13.49
CA ASN A 78 14.55 -16.95 -14.27
C ASN A 78 13.70 -17.98 -13.49
N GLY A 79 14.32 -18.98 -12.85
CA GLY A 79 13.58 -20.01 -12.09
C GLY A 79 12.94 -19.48 -10.81
N HIS A 80 13.42 -18.35 -10.29
CA HIS A 80 12.95 -17.74 -9.03
C HIS A 80 12.51 -16.28 -9.20
N SER A 81 12.01 -15.92 -10.39
CA SER A 81 11.51 -14.57 -10.71
C SER A 81 10.35 -14.10 -9.83
N HIS A 82 9.64 -15.02 -9.17
CA HIS A 82 8.55 -14.75 -8.22
C HIS A 82 9.04 -14.22 -6.87
N HIS A 83 10.35 -14.18 -6.60
CA HIS A 83 10.91 -13.56 -5.39
C HIS A 83 10.80 -12.03 -5.44
N LYS A 84 9.61 -11.50 -5.18
CA LYS A 84 9.29 -10.06 -5.15
C LYS A 84 9.10 -9.54 -3.73
N SER A 85 9.89 -10.05 -2.77
CA SER A 85 9.69 -9.78 -1.33
C SER A 85 8.30 -10.24 -0.88
N ILE A 86 7.44 -9.35 -0.40
CA ILE A 86 6.10 -9.66 0.10
C ILE A 86 5.11 -9.52 -1.05
N TRP A 87 4.30 -10.53 -1.27
CA TRP A 87 3.19 -10.52 -2.21
C TRP A 87 2.16 -11.57 -1.76
N ILE A 88 0.94 -11.44 -2.26
CA ILE A 88 -0.17 -12.32 -1.87
C ILE A 88 -0.85 -12.80 -3.13
N ALA A 89 -0.97 -14.13 -3.24
CA ALA A 89 -1.75 -14.84 -4.25
C ALA A 89 -2.10 -16.24 -3.74
N HIS A 90 -2.77 -17.04 -4.58
CA HIS A 90 -3.14 -18.41 -4.27
C HIS A 90 -2.91 -19.33 -5.48
N HIS A 91 -2.56 -20.59 -5.24
CA HIS A 91 -2.20 -21.55 -6.30
C HIS A 91 -3.42 -22.15 -7.02
N ASP A 92 -4.57 -22.18 -6.37
CA ASP A 92 -5.81 -22.69 -6.95
C ASP A 92 -6.98 -21.78 -6.52
N VAL A 93 -7.49 -21.02 -7.48
CA VAL A 93 -8.74 -20.28 -7.37
C VAL A 93 -9.61 -20.66 -8.57
N ASN A 94 -10.69 -21.41 -8.34
CA ASN A 94 -11.51 -22.02 -9.41
C ASN A 94 -10.69 -22.85 -10.43
N GLY A 95 -9.64 -23.56 -9.99
CA GLY A 95 -8.73 -24.33 -10.85
C GLY A 95 -7.66 -23.48 -11.57
N LEU A 96 -7.55 -22.19 -11.24
CA LEU A 96 -6.60 -21.26 -11.83
C LEU A 96 -5.45 -20.94 -10.88
N ASP A 97 -4.23 -20.99 -11.40
CA ASP A 97 -3.01 -20.68 -10.63
C ASP A 97 -2.63 -19.21 -10.75
N PHE A 98 -2.76 -18.48 -9.62
CA PHE A 98 -2.33 -17.09 -9.44
C PHE A 98 -1.01 -16.98 -8.67
N TRP A 99 -0.40 -18.08 -8.26
CA TRP A 99 0.88 -18.11 -7.54
C TRP A 99 2.07 -18.13 -8.50
N SER A 100 2.03 -19.00 -9.51
CA SER A 100 3.13 -19.15 -10.46
C SER A 100 3.30 -17.94 -11.39
N ASP A 101 4.52 -17.72 -11.86
CA ASP A 101 4.83 -16.76 -12.94
C ASP A 101 4.72 -17.40 -14.35
N SER A 102 4.46 -18.71 -14.45
CA SER A 102 4.34 -19.44 -15.72
C SER A 102 2.94 -19.43 -16.34
N THR A 103 1.95 -18.87 -15.65
CA THR A 103 0.56 -18.79 -16.14
C THR A 103 0.23 -17.40 -16.68
N ARG A 104 -0.93 -17.28 -17.33
CA ARG A 104 -1.44 -16.00 -17.85
C ARG A 104 -2.36 -15.26 -16.87
N THR A 105 -2.60 -15.83 -15.68
CA THR A 105 -3.46 -15.21 -14.67
C THR A 105 -2.79 -13.98 -14.08
N ARG A 106 -3.60 -13.02 -13.61
CA ARG A 106 -3.08 -11.75 -13.09
C ARG A 106 -3.89 -11.25 -11.92
N ILE A 107 -3.21 -10.62 -10.97
CA ILE A 107 -3.84 -9.76 -9.96
C ILE A 107 -3.53 -8.33 -10.38
N VAL A 108 -4.54 -7.59 -10.81
CA VAL A 108 -4.37 -6.23 -11.34
C VAL A 108 -4.91 -5.21 -10.37
N HIS A 109 -4.14 -4.15 -10.13
CA HIS A 109 -4.63 -2.99 -9.39
C HIS A 109 -5.62 -2.21 -10.24
N GLU A 110 -6.81 -1.96 -9.70
CA GLU A 110 -7.86 -1.19 -10.36
C GLU A 110 -7.87 0.25 -9.88
N ALA A 111 -7.82 0.46 -8.57
CA ALA A 111 -7.90 1.79 -7.98
C ALA A 111 -7.31 1.84 -6.58
N VAL A 112 -6.78 3.01 -6.23
CA VAL A 112 -6.62 3.40 -4.84
C VAL A 112 -7.97 3.88 -4.32
N VAL A 113 -8.43 3.29 -3.23
CA VAL A 113 -9.67 3.68 -2.56
C VAL A 113 -9.42 4.84 -1.62
N ARG A 114 -8.36 4.74 -0.81
CA ARG A 114 -8.05 5.72 0.23
C ARG A 114 -6.59 5.64 0.68
N TYR A 115 -6.05 6.79 1.06
CA TYR A 115 -4.86 6.94 1.89
C TYR A 115 -5.27 7.53 3.24
N ASP A 116 -4.70 7.00 4.31
CA ASP A 116 -4.87 7.52 5.66
C ASP A 116 -3.50 7.71 6.29
N ASP A 117 -3.15 8.96 6.57
CA ASP A 117 -1.92 9.33 7.27
C ASP A 117 -2.24 9.65 8.74
N GLY A 118 -1.26 9.45 9.63
CA GLY A 118 -1.50 9.61 11.06
C GLY A 118 -0.24 9.75 11.92
N PRO A 119 -0.42 10.11 13.20
CA PRO A 119 0.69 10.20 14.14
C PRO A 119 1.31 8.84 14.48
N ASP A 120 0.50 7.77 14.49
CA ASP A 120 0.92 6.44 14.98
C ASP A 120 0.85 5.35 13.91
N ALA A 121 0.13 5.58 12.81
CA ALA A 121 -0.01 4.63 11.73
C ALA A 121 -0.42 5.32 10.43
N ALA A 122 -0.13 4.68 9.31
CA ALA A 122 -0.71 5.05 8.02
C ALA A 122 -1.18 3.82 7.26
N SER A 123 -2.22 3.97 6.43
CA SER A 123 -2.75 2.90 5.61
C SER A 123 -3.08 3.32 4.18
N MET A 124 -3.06 2.32 3.30
CA MET A 124 -3.53 2.41 1.93
C MET A 124 -4.55 1.30 1.69
N THR A 125 -5.74 1.67 1.26
CA THR A 125 -6.75 0.72 0.79
C THR A 125 -6.84 0.77 -0.73
N VAL A 126 -6.81 -0.39 -1.37
CA VAL A 126 -6.87 -0.55 -2.83
C VAL A 126 -7.93 -1.56 -3.22
N ARG A 127 -8.45 -1.43 -4.44
CA ARG A 127 -9.18 -2.49 -5.13
C ARG A 127 -8.27 -3.14 -6.17
N ASN A 128 -8.22 -4.46 -6.13
CA ASN A 128 -7.58 -5.31 -7.11
C ASN A 128 -8.62 -6.23 -7.76
N CYS A 129 -8.31 -6.69 -8.96
CA CYS A 129 -9.10 -7.66 -9.70
C CYS A 129 -8.23 -8.85 -10.06
N TRP A 130 -8.73 -10.05 -9.82
CA TRP A 130 -8.09 -11.30 -10.22
C TRP A 130 -8.65 -11.71 -11.57
N LEU A 131 -7.78 -11.87 -12.56
CA LEU A 131 -8.11 -12.12 -13.95
C LEU A 131 -7.57 -13.49 -14.41
N ASP A 132 -8.37 -14.20 -15.20
CA ASP A 132 -7.94 -15.41 -15.91
C ASP A 132 -6.99 -15.08 -17.08
N GLY A 133 -6.54 -16.11 -17.79
CA GLY A 133 -5.61 -15.96 -18.92
C GLY A 133 -6.19 -15.26 -20.17
N ASP A 134 -7.51 -15.09 -20.22
CA ASP A 134 -8.23 -14.37 -21.28
C ASP A 134 -8.62 -12.95 -20.83
N GLY A 135 -8.26 -12.55 -19.60
CA GLY A 135 -8.56 -11.25 -19.02
C GLY A 135 -9.97 -11.14 -18.44
N ARG A 136 -10.69 -12.25 -18.25
CA ARG A 136 -12.00 -12.25 -17.58
C ARG A 136 -11.82 -12.17 -16.06
N ARG A 137 -12.74 -11.46 -15.41
CA ARG A 137 -12.76 -11.33 -13.95
C ARG A 137 -13.13 -12.67 -13.30
N VAL A 138 -12.33 -13.07 -12.32
CA VAL A 138 -12.56 -14.25 -11.46
C VAL A 138 -13.11 -13.79 -10.12
N LEU A 139 -12.44 -12.84 -9.46
CA LEU A 139 -12.88 -12.24 -8.21
C LEU A 139 -12.39 -10.79 -8.08
N ALA A 140 -13.06 -10.03 -7.21
CA ALA A 140 -12.61 -8.73 -6.75
C ALA A 140 -11.93 -8.87 -5.39
N GLU A 141 -10.91 -8.05 -5.15
CA GLU A 141 -10.19 -8.01 -3.88
C GLU A 141 -10.15 -6.56 -3.41
N THR A 142 -10.51 -6.31 -2.14
CA THR A 142 -10.14 -5.08 -1.45
C THR A 142 -9.00 -5.41 -0.50
N ARG A 143 -7.93 -4.61 -0.54
CA ARG A 143 -6.73 -4.82 0.26
C ARG A 143 -6.37 -3.56 1.01
N THR A 144 -6.19 -3.68 2.33
CA THR A 144 -5.69 -2.60 3.18
C THR A 144 -4.32 -2.99 3.71
N THR A 145 -3.31 -2.17 3.43
CA THR A 145 -2.00 -2.28 4.06
C THR A 145 -1.84 -1.18 5.08
N ARG A 146 -1.39 -1.51 6.28
CA ARG A 146 -1.10 -0.55 7.35
C ARG A 146 0.35 -0.68 7.82
N LEU A 147 1.01 0.45 7.99
CA LEU A 147 2.32 0.55 8.64
C LEU A 147 2.14 1.15 10.03
N ILE A 148 2.60 0.43 11.05
CA ILE A 148 2.54 0.85 12.46
C ILE A 148 3.95 0.77 13.03
N PRO A 149 4.63 1.90 13.28
CA PRO A 149 5.86 1.92 14.07
C PRO A 149 5.59 1.48 15.50
N LEU A 150 6.48 0.64 16.03
CA LEU A 150 6.44 0.16 17.40
C LEU A 150 7.63 0.75 18.21
N ARG A 151 7.83 0.24 19.43
CA ARG A 151 8.97 0.61 20.27
C ARG A 151 10.27 0.08 19.65
N ASP A 152 11.40 0.67 20.05
CA ASP A 152 12.75 0.21 19.68
C ASP A 152 13.03 0.09 18.17
N GLY A 153 12.31 0.86 17.36
CA GLY A 153 12.47 0.91 15.90
C GLY A 153 11.83 -0.24 15.14
N GLU A 154 11.05 -1.09 15.83
CA GLU A 154 10.26 -2.16 15.24
C GLU A 154 9.13 -1.62 14.36
N LEU A 155 8.65 -2.45 13.45
CA LEU A 155 7.56 -2.14 12.53
C LEU A 155 6.57 -3.30 12.51
N PHE A 156 5.29 -2.98 12.66
CA PHE A 156 4.19 -3.89 12.38
C PHE A 156 3.56 -3.53 11.04
N VAL A 157 3.60 -4.48 10.10
CA VAL A 157 2.97 -4.36 8.79
C VAL A 157 1.75 -5.27 8.79
N ASP A 158 0.57 -4.66 8.75
CA ASP A 158 -0.71 -5.37 8.69
C ASP A 158 -1.22 -5.35 7.24
N ILE A 159 -1.72 -6.50 6.77
CA ILE A 159 -2.27 -6.65 5.42
C ILE A 159 -3.58 -7.41 5.54
N GLU A 160 -4.67 -6.69 5.37
CA GLU A 160 -6.02 -7.24 5.34
C GLU A 160 -6.48 -7.41 3.90
N LEU A 161 -7.16 -8.53 3.62
CA LEU A 161 -7.77 -8.81 2.31
C LEU A 161 -9.22 -9.20 2.50
N THR A 162 -10.09 -8.61 1.69
CA THR A 162 -11.47 -9.03 1.49
C THR A 162 -11.63 -9.49 0.06
N PHE A 163 -12.00 -10.76 -0.13
CA PHE A 163 -12.33 -11.32 -1.45
C PHE A 163 -13.83 -11.28 -1.67
N THR A 164 -14.26 -10.84 -2.85
CA THR A 164 -15.66 -10.76 -3.24
C THR A 164 -15.85 -11.52 -4.55
N ALA A 165 -16.69 -12.55 -4.50
CA ALA A 165 -17.17 -13.23 -5.69
C ALA A 165 -17.93 -12.24 -6.58
N THR A 166 -17.68 -12.28 -7.88
CA THR A 166 -18.24 -11.31 -8.84
C THR A 166 -19.23 -12.00 -9.76
N ASP A 167 -18.73 -12.86 -10.66
CA ASP A 167 -19.54 -13.61 -11.60
C ASP A 167 -19.52 -15.10 -11.24
N GLY A 168 -20.35 -15.50 -10.27
CA GLY A 168 -20.48 -16.88 -9.82
C GLY A 168 -19.66 -17.24 -8.57
N SER A 169 -19.62 -18.54 -8.25
CA SER A 169 -18.93 -19.04 -7.05
C SER A 169 -17.41 -18.96 -7.18
N VAL A 170 -16.73 -18.70 -6.07
CA VAL A 170 -15.27 -18.73 -5.95
C VAL A 170 -14.88 -19.76 -4.91
N THR A 171 -13.98 -20.69 -5.28
CA THR A 171 -13.39 -21.70 -4.41
C THR A 171 -11.87 -21.52 -4.34
N PHE A 172 -11.31 -21.72 -3.15
CA PHE A 172 -9.86 -21.81 -2.92
C PHE A 172 -9.52 -23.26 -2.59
N GLY A 173 -8.57 -23.86 -3.33
CA GLY A 173 -8.17 -25.28 -3.25
C GLY A 173 -6.72 -25.50 -2.83
#